data_AF-A0A528AW32-F1
#
_entry.id   AF-A0A528AW32-F1
#
_cell.length_a   1.000
_cell.length_b   1.000
_cell.length_c   1.000
_cell.angle_alpha   90.00
_cell.angle_beta   90.00
_cell.angle_gamma   90.00
#
_symmetry.space_group_name_H-M   'P 1'
#
loop_
_entity.id
_entity.type
_entity.pdbx_description
1 polymer ?
#
loop_
_entity_poly.entity_id
_entity_poly.type
_entity_poly.pdbx_seq_one_letter_code
_entity_poly.pdbx_strand_id
1 'polypeptide(L)'
;AVLQAAVAWEAWQDIEPLQHQHWLGTLLVAALLRQTGKVGSHLFCLNAGLRIIPRDRRRSPILTTRLLAVLDAFAEAATAGLKELDRLSLAKTQ
;
A
#
# COMPACT_ATOMS: atom_id res chain seq x y z
N ALA A 1 -4.79 -12.15 -1.50
CA ALA A 1 -4.83 -10.75 -1.96
C ALA A 1 -3.77 -9.86 -1.28
N VAL A 2 -3.91 -9.50 0.00
CA VAL A 2 -2.99 -8.53 0.65
C VAL A 2 -1.56 -9.05 0.76
N LEU A 3 -1.36 -10.30 1.23
CA LEU A 3 -0.02 -10.90 1.30
C LEU A 3 0.64 -10.99 -0.08
N GLN A 4 -0.10 -11.42 -1.11
CA GLN A 4 0.38 -11.46 -2.49
C GLN A 4 0.82 -10.07 -2.97
N ALA A 5 0.03 -9.03 -2.68
CA ALA A 5 0.38 -7.66 -3.03
C ALA A 5 1.61 -7.15 -2.26
N ALA A 6 1.78 -7.55 -0.99
CA ALA A 6 2.98 -7.24 -0.21
C ALA A 6 4.23 -7.93 -0.79
N VAL A 7 4.11 -9.20 -1.18
CA VAL A 7 5.20 -9.92 -1.86
C VAL A 7 5.54 -9.28 -3.21
N ALA A 8 4.54 -8.90 -4.00
CA ALA A 8 4.76 -8.21 -5.26
C ALA A 8 5.42 -6.83 -5.08
N TRP A 9 5.06 -6.10 -4.02
CA TRP A 9 5.73 -4.86 -3.65
C TRP A 9 7.20 -5.08 -3.31
N GLU A 10 7.52 -6.06 -2.47
CA GLU A 10 8.91 -6.37 -2.09
C GLU A 10 9.73 -6.82 -3.30
N ALA A 11 9.16 -7.68 -4.15
CA ALA A 11 9.81 -8.09 -5.39
C ALA A 11 10.05 -6.90 -6.34
N TRP A 12 9.13 -5.93 -6.41
CA TRP A 12 9.33 -4.71 -7.18
C TRP A 12 10.50 -3.88 -6.65
N GLN A 13 10.63 -3.74 -5.33
CA GLN A 13 11.74 -2.99 -4.72
C GLN A 13 13.10 -3.64 -4.97
N ASP A 14 13.14 -4.97 -5.06
CA ASP A 14 14.36 -5.75 -5.26
C ASP A 14 14.78 -5.84 -6.74
N ILE A 15 13.83 -6.16 -7.62
CA ILE A 15 14.08 -6.35 -9.05
C ILE A 15 14.23 -5.01 -9.77
N GLU A 16 13.50 -3.99 -9.34
CA GLU A 16 13.39 -2.69 -10.01
C GLU A 16 13.19 -2.83 -11.53
N PRO A 17 12.08 -3.44 -11.98
CA PRO A 17 11.92 -3.89 -13.37
C PRO A 17 11.90 -2.75 -14.40
N LEU A 18 11.63 -1.51 -13.96
CA LEU A 18 11.60 -0.32 -14.80
C LEU A 18 12.53 0.74 -14.20
N GLN A 19 13.61 1.05 -14.91
CA GLN A 19 14.55 2.09 -14.50
C GLN A 19 13.84 3.45 -14.41
N HIS A 20 14.11 4.19 -13.34
CA HIS A 20 13.57 5.54 -13.08
C HIS A 20 12.04 5.63 -12.90
N GLN A 21 11.32 4.51 -12.81
CA GLN A 21 9.85 4.48 -12.70
C GLN A 21 9.37 3.77 -11.42
N HIS A 22 10.07 3.95 -10.29
CA HIS A 22 9.72 3.34 -9.01
C HIS A 22 8.28 3.60 -8.55
N TRP A 23 7.70 4.73 -8.96
CA TRP A 23 6.33 5.12 -8.63
C TRP A 23 5.27 4.17 -9.19
N LEU A 24 5.56 3.42 -10.26
CA LEU A 24 4.63 2.44 -10.83
C LEU A 24 4.40 1.23 -9.92
N GLY A 25 5.31 0.94 -8.98
CA GLY A 25 5.17 -0.19 -8.08
C GLY A 25 3.93 -0.11 -7.19
N THR A 26 3.53 1.09 -6.77
CA THR A 26 2.29 1.27 -5.97
C THR A 26 1.03 1.11 -6.81
N LEU A 27 1.08 1.44 -8.10
CA LEU A 27 -0.01 1.20 -9.03
C LEU A 27 -0.18 -0.28 -9.34
N LEU A 28 0.93 -1.04 -9.48
CA LEU A 28 0.89 -2.49 -9.59
C LEU A 28 0.18 -3.11 -8.38
N VAL A 29 0.57 -2.70 -7.17
CA VAL A 29 -0.07 -3.16 -5.94
C VAL A 29 -1.57 -2.86 -5.92
N ALA A 30 -1.96 -1.62 -6.26
CA ALA A 30 -3.36 -1.24 -6.33
C ALA A 30 -4.14 -2.07 -7.37
N ALA A 31 -3.53 -2.33 -8.54
CA ALA A 31 -4.12 -3.15 -9.59
C ALA A 31 -4.30 -4.61 -9.15
N LEU A 32 -3.33 -5.20 -8.45
CA LEU A 32 -3.43 -6.56 -7.89
C LEU A 32 -4.57 -6.67 -6.87
N LEU A 33 -4.71 -5.66 -6.00
CA LEU A 33 -5.82 -5.63 -5.04
C LEU A 33 -7.19 -5.51 -5.73
N ARG A 34 -7.27 -4.77 -6.83
CA ARG A 34 -8.49 -4.69 -7.66
C ARG A 34 -8.77 -6.00 -8.38
N GLN A 35 -7.77 -6.58 -9.03
CA GLN A 35 -7.90 -7.84 -9.77
C GLN A 35 -8.36 -8.99 -8.87
N THR A 36 -7.89 -9.03 -7.62
CA THR A 36 -8.28 -10.04 -6.63
C THR A 36 -9.60 -9.73 -5.91
N GLY A 37 -10.28 -8.64 -6.26
CA GLY A 37 -11.55 -8.23 -5.63
C GLY A 37 -11.42 -7.71 -4.19
N LYS A 38 -10.21 -7.54 -3.66
CA LYS A 38 -10.00 -7.06 -2.27
C LYS A 38 -10.36 -5.59 -2.12
N VAL A 39 -10.08 -4.78 -3.14
CA VAL A 39 -10.49 -3.37 -3.21
C VAL A 39 -11.04 -3.14 -4.61
N GLY A 40 -12.36 -3.21 -4.80
CA GLY A 40 -12.97 -3.05 -6.13
C GLY A 40 -13.30 -1.61 -6.53
N SER A 41 -13.52 -0.73 -5.54
CA SER A 41 -14.12 0.60 -5.76
C SER A 41 -13.14 1.69 -6.18
N HIS A 42 -11.84 1.53 -5.94
CA HIS A 42 -10.83 2.56 -6.18
C HIS A 42 -9.43 1.95 -6.31
N LEU A 43 -8.45 2.77 -6.68
CA LEU A 43 -7.03 2.41 -6.57
C LEU A 43 -6.58 2.62 -5.13
N PHE A 44 -6.22 1.52 -4.46
CA PHE A 44 -5.78 1.57 -3.07
C PHE A 44 -4.52 2.43 -2.90
N CYS A 45 -4.58 3.44 -2.02
CA CYS A 45 -3.49 4.39 -1.81
C CYS A 45 -2.44 3.86 -0.81
N LEU A 46 -1.61 2.90 -1.22
CA LEU A 46 -0.56 2.32 -0.35
C LEU A 46 0.41 3.39 0.20
N ASN A 47 0.71 4.44 -0.58
CA ASN A 47 1.61 5.52 -0.16
C ASN A 47 1.16 6.23 1.12
N ALA A 48 -0.15 6.30 1.40
CA ALA A 48 -0.67 6.90 2.63
C ALA A 48 -0.16 6.16 3.87
N GLY A 49 -0.15 4.82 3.82
CA GLY A 49 0.36 3.97 4.89
C GLY A 49 1.88 3.91 4.92
N LEU A 50 2.55 3.78 3.76
CA LEU A 50 4.02 3.74 3.70
C LEU A 50 4.68 5.00 4.27
N ARG A 51 4.00 6.15 4.22
CA ARG A 51 4.47 7.40 4.82
C ARG A 51 4.45 7.35 6.36
N ILE A 52 3.58 6.54 6.95
CA ILE A 52 3.47 6.35 8.40
C ILE A 52 4.53 5.34 8.90
N ILE A 53 4.84 4.33 8.09
CA ILE A 53 5.79 3.29 8.49
C ILE A 53 7.25 3.80 8.50
N PRO A 54 7.99 3.60 9.62
CA PRO A 54 9.39 3.98 9.73
C PRO A 54 10.28 3.44 8.60
N ARG A 55 11.22 4.27 8.15
CA ARG A 55 12.08 3.95 7.00
C ARG A 55 13.02 2.76 7.26
N ASP A 56 13.51 2.63 8.48
CA ASP A 56 14.37 1.52 8.95
C ASP A 56 13.66 0.17 8.82
N ARG A 57 12.36 0.09 9.18
CA ARG A 57 11.56 -1.12 8.97
C ARG A 57 11.34 -1.41 7.49
N ARG A 58 11.02 -0.38 6.69
CA ARG A 58 10.80 -0.52 5.23
C ARG A 58 12.07 -0.91 4.45
N ARG A 59 13.26 -0.54 4.93
CA ARG A 59 14.56 -0.87 4.32
C ARG A 59 15.36 -1.88 5.14
N SER A 60 14.70 -2.64 6.02
CA SER A 60 15.37 -3.65 6.84
C SER A 60 16.08 -4.67 5.94
N PRO A 61 17.28 -5.16 6.29
CA PRO A 61 17.91 -6.23 5.54
C PRO A 61 17.12 -7.55 5.64
N ILE A 62 16.26 -7.69 6.65
CA ILE A 62 15.47 -8.90 6.91
C ILE A 62 14.15 -8.81 6.12
N LEU A 63 13.94 -9.77 5.19
CA LEU A 63 12.74 -9.83 4.35
C LEU A 63 11.44 -9.84 5.17
N THR A 64 11.36 -10.65 6.22
CA THR A 64 10.18 -10.74 7.07
C THR A 64 9.83 -9.39 7.71
N THR A 65 10.83 -8.61 8.12
CA THR A 65 10.63 -7.27 8.68
C THR A 65 10.05 -6.31 7.64
N ARG A 66 10.54 -6.35 6.40
CA ARG A 66 10.01 -5.52 5.31
C ARG A 66 8.59 -5.94 4.93
N LEU A 67 8.31 -7.24 4.83
CA LEU A 67 6.96 -7.76 4.58
C LEU A 67 5.98 -7.32 5.66
N LEU A 68 6.34 -7.43 6.95
CA LEU A 68 5.52 -6.93 8.05
C LEU A 68 5.31 -5.42 7.96
N ALA A 69 6.35 -4.64 7.64
CA ALA A 69 6.23 -3.20 7.43
C ALA A 69 5.24 -2.84 6.30
N VAL A 70 5.20 -3.62 5.21
CA VAL A 70 4.26 -3.39 4.11
C VAL A 70 2.83 -3.80 4.50
N LEU A 71 2.67 -4.88 5.25
CA LEU A 71 1.36 -5.28 5.81
C LEU A 71 0.82 -4.22 6.78
N ASP A 72 1.66 -3.68 7.66
CA ASP A 72 1.30 -2.56 8.53
C ASP A 72 0.92 -1.32 7.69
N ALA A 73 1.66 -1.04 6.61
CA ALA A 73 1.30 0.05 5.69
C ALA A 73 -0.07 -0.14 5.04
N PHE A 74 -0.47 -1.38 4.68
CA PHE A 74 -1.83 -1.64 4.21
C PHE A 74 -2.88 -1.31 5.27
N ALA A 75 -2.65 -1.70 6.53
CA ALA A 75 -3.57 -1.40 7.62
C ALA A 75 -3.69 0.11 7.89
N GLU A 76 -2.56 0.82 7.89
CA GLU A 76 -2.51 2.27 8.08
C GLU A 76 -3.18 3.03 6.93
N ALA A 77 -2.92 2.62 5.68
CA ALA A 77 -3.57 3.21 4.51
C ALA A 77 -5.10 3.00 4.52
N ALA A 78 -5.56 1.81 4.92
CA ALA A 78 -7.00 1.53 5.06
C ALA A 78 -7.63 2.39 6.17
N THR A 79 -6.95 2.51 7.31
CA THR A 79 -7.39 3.33 8.44
C THR A 79 -7.48 4.81 8.06
N ALA A 80 -6.46 5.34 7.38
CA ALA A 80 -6.46 6.70 6.89
C ALA A 80 -7.59 6.94 5.87
N GLY A 81 -7.82 5.99 4.96
CA GLY A 81 -8.90 6.06 3.98
C GLY A 81 -10.29 6.08 4.63
N LEU A 82 -10.53 5.24 5.65
CA LEU A 82 -11.80 5.23 6.38
C LEU A 82 -12.05 6.55 7.10
N LYS A 83 -11.05 7.09 7.81
CA LYS A 83 -11.17 8.40 8.49
C LYS A 83 -11.51 9.53 7.52
N GLU A 84 -10.91 9.51 6.32
CA GLU A 84 -11.20 10.52 5.31
C GLU A 84 -12.61 10.35 4.72
N LEU A 85 -13.07 9.11 4.48
CA LEU A 85 -14.44 8.86 4.04
C LEU A 85 -15.46 9.32 5.08
N ASP A 86 -15.23 9.06 6.36
CA ASP A 86 -16.10 9.52 7.45
C ASP A 86 -16.17 11.06 7.48
N ARG A 87 -15.01 11.72 7.36
CA ARG A 87 -14.91 13.18 7.30
C ARG A 87 -15.71 13.75 6.12
N LEU A 88 -15.58 13.14 4.94
CA LEU A 88 -16.30 13.56 3.73
C LEU A 88 -17.81 13.29 3.83
N SER A 89 -18.22 12.19 4.45
CA SER A 89 -19.63 11.88 4.68
C SER A 89 -20.31 12.88 5.61
N LEU A 90 -19.62 13.27 6.69
CA LEU A 90 -20.10 14.31 7.61
C LEU A 90 -20.23 15.67 6.90
N ALA A 91 -19.22 16.08 6.13
CA ALA A 91 -19.25 17.33 5.38
C ALA A 91 -20.37 17.38 4.32
N LYS A 92 -20.76 16.22 3.75
CA LYS A 92 -21.87 16.13 2.78
C LYS A 92 -23.25 16.35 3.42
N THR A 93 -23.36 16.15 4.74
CA THR A 93 -24.63 16.25 5.48
C THR A 93 -24.86 17.66 6.04
N GLN A 94 -23.82 18.51 6.02
CA GLN A 94 -23.86 19.94 6.39
C GLN A 94 -24.21 20.80 5.19
#